data_AF-A0A800KIE6-F1
#
_entry.id   AF-A0A800KIE6-F1
#
_cell.length_a   1.000
_cell.length_b   1.000
_cell.length_c   1.000
_cell.angle_alpha   90.00
_cell.angle_beta   90.00
_cell.angle_gamma   90.00
#
_symmetry.space_group_name_H-M   'P 1'
#
loop_
_entity.id
_entity.type
_entity.pdbx_description
1 polymer ?
#
loop_
_entity_poly.entity_id
_entity_poly.type
_entity_poly.pdbx_seq_one_letter_code
_entity_poly.pdbx_strand_id
1 'polypeptide(L)'
;MRITVESTNSEGRESKWGYVTLFDGEFMDVEGQENSKTAVEIVDDRTNKISNMRNGQVNQIIMNVLSEDGNIIDNEYIRTGPDGEQRVSRAVYRRKN
;
A
#
# COMPACT_ATOMS: atom_id res chain seq x y z
N MET A 1 12.90 6.63 1.86
CA MET A 1 12.72 5.84 0.62
C MET A 1 11.66 6.50 -0.26
N ARG A 2 11.76 6.41 -1.59
CA ARG A 2 10.71 6.88 -2.52
C ARG A 2 10.11 5.67 -3.24
N ILE A 3 8.78 5.58 -3.24
CA ILE A 3 8.02 4.58 -3.98
C ILE A 3 7.42 5.25 -5.21
N THR A 4 7.49 4.59 -6.36
CA THR A 4 6.82 5.00 -7.59
C THR A 4 6.10 3.80 -8.15
N VAL A 5 4.82 3.99 -8.46
CA VAL A 5 3.97 2.97 -9.07
C VAL A 5 3.55 3.48 -10.42
N GLU A 6 3.87 2.69 -11.43
CA GLU A 6 3.45 2.87 -12.80
C GLU A 6 2.67 1.63 -13.20
N SER A 7 1.48 1.82 -13.75
CA SER A 7 0.66 0.71 -14.24
C SER A 7 -0.08 1.09 -15.49
N THR A 8 -0.25 0.12 -16.37
CA THR A 8 -1.10 0.22 -17.55
C THR A 8 -2.26 -0.76 -17.38
N ASN A 9 -3.49 -0.27 -17.48
CA ASN A 9 -4.67 -1.14 -17.38
C ASN A 9 -4.95 -1.88 -18.70
N SER A 10 -5.95 -2.75 -18.73
CA SER A 10 -6.32 -3.55 -19.91
C SER A 10 -6.76 -2.72 -21.13
N GLU A 11 -7.10 -1.45 -20.93
CA GLU A 11 -7.47 -0.51 -22.00
C GLU A 11 -6.27 0.32 -22.49
N GLY A 12 -5.06 0.06 -21.99
CA GLY A 12 -3.87 0.81 -22.35
C GLY A 12 -3.74 2.15 -21.64
N ARG A 13 -4.61 2.48 -20.66
CA ARG A 13 -4.46 3.71 -19.87
C ARG A 13 -3.34 3.56 -18.87
N GLU A 14 -2.40 4.49 -18.92
CA GLU A 14 -1.31 4.59 -17.98
C GLU A 14 -1.73 5.38 -16.73
N SER A 15 -1.18 4.98 -15.59
CA SER A 15 -1.26 5.75 -14.35
C SER A 15 0.09 5.73 -13.67
N LYS A 16 0.51 6.90 -13.16
CA LYS A 16 1.76 7.07 -12.43
C LYS A 16 1.50 7.85 -11.17
N TRP A 17 1.96 7.33 -10.04
CA TRP A 17 1.89 7.99 -8.75
C TRP A 17 3.04 7.52 -7.85
N GLY A 18 3.32 8.26 -6.78
CA GLY A 18 4.40 7.89 -5.87
C GLY A 18 4.31 8.62 -4.53
N TYR A 19 5.07 8.16 -3.56
CA TYR A 19 5.15 8.80 -2.24
C TYR A 19 6.53 8.55 -1.62
N VAL A 20 6.90 9.39 -0.67
CA VAL A 20 8.09 9.20 0.18
C VAL A 20 7.65 8.56 1.48
N THR A 21 8.50 7.71 2.06
CA THR A 21 8.31 7.19 3.42
C THR A 21 9.63 7.04 4.14
N LEU A 22 9.60 7.28 5.45
CA LEU A 22 10.69 7.03 6.38
C LEU A 22 10.43 5.80 7.27
N PHE A 23 9.34 5.05 7.00
CA PHE A 23 8.92 3.87 7.76
C PHE A 23 8.51 4.13 9.23
N ASP A 24 8.11 5.36 9.53
CA ASP A 24 7.77 5.88 10.85
C ASP A 24 6.25 6.02 11.11
N GLY A 25 5.43 5.64 10.15
CA GLY A 25 3.97 5.77 10.23
C GLY A 25 3.45 7.17 9.95
N GLU A 26 4.27 8.12 9.50
CA GLU A 26 3.81 9.45 9.13
C GLU A 26 3.13 9.47 7.75
N PHE A 27 2.01 10.21 7.64
CA PHE A 27 1.25 10.34 6.41
C PHE A 27 1.90 11.35 5.46
N MET A 28 2.43 10.82 4.35
CA MET A 28 3.04 11.61 3.28
C MET A 28 2.09 11.76 2.10
N ASP A 29 2.13 12.90 1.43
CA ASP A 29 1.32 13.14 0.23
C ASP A 29 1.70 12.16 -0.90
N VAL A 30 0.68 11.71 -1.64
CA VAL A 30 0.87 10.88 -2.81
C VAL A 30 0.92 11.76 -4.05
N GLU A 31 2.11 11.90 -4.63
CA GLU A 31 2.30 12.57 -5.90
C GLU A 31 1.52 11.86 -7.01
N GLY A 32 0.81 12.63 -7.85
CA GLY A 32 -0.04 12.10 -8.91
C GLY A 32 -1.44 11.67 -8.45
N GLN A 33 -1.79 11.85 -7.16
CA GLN A 33 -3.14 11.61 -6.65
C GLN A 33 -3.60 12.73 -5.71
N GLU A 34 -4.67 13.43 -6.09
CA GLU A 34 -5.23 14.47 -5.24
C GLU A 34 -5.92 13.90 -3.99
N ASN A 35 -5.74 14.61 -2.87
CA ASN A 35 -6.33 14.27 -1.56
C ASN A 35 -5.97 12.86 -1.07
N SER A 36 -4.86 12.30 -1.55
CA SER A 36 -4.33 11.00 -1.13
C SER A 36 -3.08 11.18 -0.27
N LYS A 37 -3.03 10.45 0.85
CA LYS A 37 -1.83 10.34 1.70
C LYS A 37 -1.57 8.87 2.02
N THR A 38 -0.30 8.52 2.18
CA THR A 38 0.13 7.17 2.58
C THR A 38 1.11 7.25 3.74
N ALA A 39 0.89 6.41 4.75
CA ALA A 39 1.83 6.15 5.82
C ALA A 39 2.35 4.71 5.72
N VAL A 40 3.63 4.51 6.03
CA VAL A 40 4.23 3.17 6.15
C VAL A 40 4.93 3.08 7.50
N GLU A 41 4.62 2.01 8.23
CA GLU A 41 5.11 1.74 9.58
C GLU A 41 5.74 0.34 9.60
N ILE A 42 6.92 0.21 10.19
CA ILE A 42 7.50 -1.09 10.52
C ILE A 42 6.81 -1.60 11.78
N VAL A 43 6.15 -2.76 11.67
CA VAL A 43 5.50 -3.43 12.81
C VAL A 43 6.48 -4.36 13.52
N ASP A 44 7.25 -5.11 12.73
CA ASP A 44 8.34 -5.98 13.16
C ASP A 44 9.35 -6.18 12.02
N ASP A 45 10.37 -7.01 12.24
CA ASP A 45 11.46 -7.28 11.28
C ASP A 45 11.00 -7.81 9.91
N ARG A 46 9.74 -8.26 9.80
CA ARG A 46 9.19 -8.93 8.62
C ARG A 46 7.88 -8.32 8.14
N THR A 47 7.34 -7.37 8.88
CA THR A 47 5.99 -6.86 8.69
C THR A 47 5.99 -5.35 8.57
N ASN A 48 5.46 -4.86 7.44
CA ASN A 48 5.12 -3.45 7.28
C ASN A 48 3.61 -3.28 7.25
N LYS A 49 3.14 -2.21 7.89
CA LYS A 49 1.76 -1.73 7.76
C LYS A 49 1.74 -0.49 6.88
N ILE A 50 0.89 -0.51 5.87
CA ILE A 50 0.67 0.63 4.98
C ILE A 50 -0.75 1.13 5.22
N SER A 51 -0.91 2.40 5.56
CA SER A 51 -2.22 3.04 5.74
C SER A 51 -2.43 4.06 4.63
N ASN A 52 -3.47 3.86 3.83
CA ASN A 52 -3.84 4.78 2.76
C ASN A 52 -5.05 5.61 3.19
N MET A 53 -4.92 6.91 3.03
CA MET A 53 -5.93 7.89 3.33
C MET A 53 -6.39 8.56 2.05
N ARG A 54 -7.71 8.78 1.93
CA ARG A 54 -8.29 9.62 0.89
C ARG A 54 -9.31 10.57 1.48
N ASN A 55 -9.25 11.84 1.09
CA ASN A 55 -10.14 12.89 1.60
C ASN A 55 -10.18 12.95 3.14
N GLY A 56 -9.03 12.80 3.79
CA GLY A 56 -8.90 12.86 5.25
C GLY A 56 -9.32 11.59 6.01
N GLN A 57 -9.74 10.51 5.31
CA GLN A 57 -10.15 9.26 5.93
C GLN A 57 -9.27 8.09 5.49
N VAL A 58 -8.79 7.31 6.47
CA VAL A 58 -8.10 6.05 6.18
C VAL A 58 -9.13 5.06 5.65
N ASN A 59 -9.00 4.67 4.38
CA ASN A 59 -9.93 3.78 3.71
C ASN A 59 -9.30 2.42 3.38
N GLN A 60 -8.00 2.27 3.56
CA GLN A 60 -7.31 1.00 3.36
C GLN A 60 -6.10 0.85 4.29
N ILE A 61 -5.98 -0.33 4.86
CA ILE A 61 -4.77 -0.81 5.56
C ILE A 61 -4.24 -2.01 4.78
N ILE A 62 -2.93 -2.11 4.63
CA ILE A 62 -2.24 -3.23 4.00
C ILE A 62 -1.20 -3.78 4.96
N MET A 63 -1.31 -5.05 5.32
CA MET A 63 -0.28 -5.77 6.07
C MET A 63 0.59 -6.53 5.07
N ASN A 64 1.85 -6.11 4.96
CA ASN A 64 2.86 -6.75 4.12
C ASN A 64 3.76 -7.62 4.99
N VAL A 65 3.64 -8.94 4.88
CA VAL A 65 4.47 -9.90 5.61
C VAL A 65 5.45 -10.57 4.66
N LEU A 66 6.74 -10.40 4.89
CA LEU A 66 7.80 -11.09 4.16
C LEU A 66 7.89 -12.54 4.67
N SER A 67 8.10 -13.53 3.79
CA SER A 67 8.39 -14.93 4.17
C SER A 67 9.84 -15.11 4.63
N GLU A 68 10.11 -16.09 5.52
CA GLU A 68 11.42 -16.28 6.16
C GLU A 68 12.62 -16.19 5.20
N ASP A 69 12.48 -16.79 4.03
CA ASP A 69 13.48 -16.84 2.95
C ASP A 69 13.59 -15.56 2.11
N GLY A 70 12.76 -14.56 2.37
CA GLY A 70 12.71 -13.27 1.67
C GLY A 70 12.15 -13.34 0.26
N ASN A 71 11.54 -14.46 -0.16
CA ASN A 71 11.12 -14.67 -1.55
C ASN A 71 9.64 -14.44 -1.79
N ILE A 72 8.84 -14.31 -0.75
CA ILE A 72 7.39 -14.10 -0.83
C ILE A 72 7.02 -12.88 0.02
N ILE A 73 6.17 -12.02 -0.54
CA ILE A 73 5.47 -10.99 0.23
C ILE A 73 4.00 -11.33 0.21
N ASP A 74 3.45 -11.55 1.39
CA ASP A 74 2.03 -11.76 1.62
C ASP A 74 1.35 -10.44 1.98
N ASN A 75 0.41 -10.00 1.14
CA ASN A 75 -0.34 -8.78 1.34
C ASN A 75 -1.77 -9.11 1.75
N GLU A 76 -2.16 -8.67 2.94
CA GLU A 76 -3.57 -8.57 3.32
C GLU A 76 -4.05 -7.13 3.17
N TYR A 77 -5.05 -6.90 2.34
CA TYR A 77 -5.67 -5.59 2.13
C TYR A 77 -7.01 -5.55 2.86
N ILE A 78 -7.10 -4.67 3.85
CA ILE A 78 -8.32 -4.37 4.59
C ILE A 78 -8.83 -3.03 4.05
N ARG A 79 -9.93 -3.04 3.31
CA ARG A 79 -10.57 -1.82 2.78
C ARG A 79 -11.83 -1.52 3.55
N THR A 80 -12.02 -0.26 3.92
CA THR A 80 -13.26 0.23 4.53
C THR A 80 -14.09 0.95 3.47
N GLY A 81 -15.31 0.47 3.24
CA GLY A 81 -16.27 1.08 2.33
C GLY A 81 -16.88 2.37 2.88
N PRO A 82 -17.63 3.13 2.05
CA PRO A 82 -18.30 4.35 2.48
C PRO A 82 -19.34 4.16 3.59
N ASP A 83 -19.89 2.95 3.71
CA ASP A 83 -20.84 2.50 4.73
C ASP A 83 -20.14 1.98 6.01
N GLY A 84 -18.81 1.95 6.03
CA GLY A 84 -18.01 1.38 7.11
C GLY A 84 -17.79 -0.13 7.01
N GLU A 85 -18.34 -0.80 5.98
CA GLU A 85 -18.12 -2.24 5.79
C GLU A 85 -16.65 -2.51 5.47
N GLN A 86 -16.06 -3.50 6.15
CA GLN A 86 -14.70 -3.93 5.88
C GLN A 86 -14.66 -5.11 4.91
N ARG A 87 -13.82 -4.99 3.89
CA ARG A 87 -13.54 -6.06 2.93
C ARG A 87 -12.07 -6.43 2.97
N VAL A 88 -11.81 -7.72 3.16
CA VAL A 88 -10.47 -8.28 3.19
C VAL A 88 -10.18 -9.00 1.88
N SER A 89 -9.01 -8.74 1.30
CA SER A 89 -8.50 -9.45 0.13
C SER A 89 -7.02 -9.75 0.32
N ARG A 90 -6.50 -10.78 -0.35
CA ARG A 90 -5.11 -11.21 -0.20
C ARG A 90 -4.42 -11.30 -1.56
N ALA A 91 -3.16 -10.88 -1.62
CA ALA A 91 -2.28 -11.11 -2.77
C ALA A 91 -0.93 -11.63 -2.29
N VAL A 92 -0.41 -12.64 -2.98
CA VAL A 92 0.89 -13.22 -2.68
C VAL A 92 1.83 -12.90 -3.84
N TYR A 93 2.85 -12.12 -3.57
CA TYR A 93 3.89 -11.78 -4.53
C TYR A 93 5.08 -12.69 -4.32
N ARG A 94 5.58 -13.26 -5.41
CA ARG A 94 6.81 -14.06 -5.39
C ARG A 94 7.90 -13.32 -6.16
N ARG A 95 9.09 -13.26 -5.58
CA ARG A 95 10.28 -12.78 -6.27
C ARG A 95 10.48 -13.60 -7.54
N LYS A 96 10.59 -12.91 -8.68
CA LYS A 96 11.03 -13.54 -9.93
C LYS A 96 12.55 -13.52 -9.97
N ASN A 97 13.15 -14.67 -10.24
CA ASN A 97 14.57 -14.82 -10.50
C ASN A 97 14.90 -14.46 -11.95
#